data_AF-A0A858U471-F1
#
_entry.id   AF-A0A858U471-F1
#
_cell.length_a   1.000
_cell.length_b   1.000
_cell.length_c   1.000
_cell.angle_alpha   90.00
_cell.angle_beta   90.00
_cell.angle_gamma   90.00
#
_symmetry.space_group_name_H-M   'P 1'
#
loop_
_entity.id
_entity.type
_entity.pdbx_description
1 polymer ?
#
loop_
_entity_poly.entity_id
_entity_poly.type
_entity_poly.pdbx_seq_one_letter_code
_entity_poly.pdbx_strand_id
1 'polypeptide(L)'
;MQIITKKIMISLMSITAIATPLVAVSCGNSGETVNDAATKYFKPDEKGNQIYYNKQTQTLDLSKDNKLEIITQAMFSKEATRVLKLSDQERKDLTGVNLVKNVPNIIYIKKVILPASLKKIEKGAFLNQNIEEIVFANSSKLELIEENAFQNNKIKKLVLPKNVTLKQGAFSNNELTEVTLNGLKHINESVFAGNQLANIDLTGVESIKNSAFANNAFSSVELPNSVTLFSPKAFGVNREKVQVNISKLSAELQEAIKKELSEKDNIEIK
;
A
#
# COMPACT_ATOMS: atom_id res chain seq x y z
N MET A 1 -14.08 20.83 -71.28
CA MET A 1 -15.40 21.04 -70.65
C MET A 1 -15.37 20.32 -69.30
N GLN A 2 -15.78 21.00 -68.23
CA GLN A 2 -15.24 20.93 -66.86
C GLN A 2 -14.97 19.54 -66.25
N ILE A 3 -13.72 19.36 -65.79
CA ILE A 3 -13.27 18.28 -64.91
C ILE A 3 -13.60 18.72 -63.48
N ILE A 4 -14.56 18.04 -62.83
CA ILE A 4 -14.95 18.32 -61.44
C ILE A 4 -13.95 17.63 -60.51
N THR A 5 -13.10 18.45 -59.90
CA THR A 5 -12.06 18.05 -58.94
C THR A 5 -12.69 17.59 -57.62
N LYS A 6 -12.44 16.33 -57.23
CA LYS A 6 -12.74 15.81 -55.88
C LYS A 6 -11.92 16.61 -54.84
N LYS A 7 -12.60 17.42 -54.02
CA LYS A 7 -12.01 18.00 -52.80
C LYS A 7 -11.77 16.89 -51.79
N ILE A 8 -10.51 16.60 -51.52
CA ILE A 8 -10.05 15.76 -50.42
C ILE A 8 -10.26 16.55 -49.12
N MET A 9 -11.17 16.10 -48.26
CA MET A 9 -11.26 16.60 -46.89
C MET A 9 -10.09 16.01 -46.09
N ILE A 10 -9.03 16.79 -45.93
CA ILE A 10 -8.00 16.55 -44.93
C ILE A 10 -8.57 17.06 -43.60
N SER A 11 -9.01 16.14 -42.75
CA SER A 11 -9.29 16.40 -41.34
C SER A 11 -7.99 16.86 -40.67
N LEU A 12 -7.86 18.17 -40.43
CA LEU A 12 -6.81 18.68 -39.55
C LEU A 12 -7.06 18.15 -38.13
N MET A 13 -6.22 17.20 -37.70
CA MET A 13 -5.96 17.00 -36.29
C MET A 13 -5.34 18.29 -35.75
N SER A 14 -6.07 19.02 -34.93
CA SER A 14 -5.50 20.08 -34.10
C SER A 14 -4.62 19.45 -33.03
N ILE A 15 -3.35 19.25 -33.39
CA ILE A 15 -2.25 19.11 -32.44
C ILE A 15 -2.19 20.44 -31.68
N THR A 16 -2.70 20.45 -30.45
CA THR A 16 -2.44 21.55 -29.51
C THR A 16 -1.35 21.13 -28.55
N ALA A 17 -0.47 22.09 -28.30
CA ALA A 17 0.91 21.90 -27.95
C ALA A 17 1.14 21.19 -26.61
N ILE A 18 2.14 20.30 -26.64
CA ILE A 18 2.86 19.86 -25.45
C ILE A 18 3.54 21.10 -24.87
N ALA A 19 3.14 21.48 -23.66
CA ALA A 19 3.89 22.40 -22.82
C ALA A 19 4.12 21.70 -21.47
N THR A 20 5.23 20.98 -21.38
CA THR A 20 5.79 20.50 -20.11
C THR A 20 6.50 21.65 -19.39
N PRO A 21 6.31 21.74 -18.06
CA PRO A 21 7.48 21.81 -17.16
C PRO A 21 7.31 20.78 -16.02
N LEU A 22 8.20 19.78 -15.86
CA LEU A 22 9.40 19.80 -15.00
C LEU A 22 9.07 20.34 -13.58
N VAL A 23 9.15 19.61 -12.45
CA VAL A 23 10.12 18.60 -11.99
C VAL A 23 9.46 17.67 -10.94
N ALA A 24 9.96 16.44 -10.94
CA ALA A 24 9.59 15.25 -10.18
C ALA A 24 9.76 15.32 -8.65
N VAL A 25 8.83 14.68 -7.94
CA VAL A 25 9.16 13.76 -6.85
C VAL A 25 8.27 12.52 -6.98
N SER A 26 8.72 11.57 -7.79
CA SER A 26 8.18 10.22 -7.90
C SER A 26 9.32 9.25 -7.60
N CYS A 27 9.21 8.48 -6.52
CA CYS A 27 9.91 7.20 -6.44
C CYS A 27 9.12 6.19 -7.28
N GLY A 28 9.19 6.34 -8.59
CA GLY A 28 8.49 5.55 -9.59
C GLY A 28 8.87 6.05 -10.98
N ASN A 29 9.43 5.17 -11.81
CA ASN A 29 10.04 5.45 -13.12
C ASN A 29 9.07 5.95 -14.22
N SER A 30 8.03 6.73 -13.90
CA SER A 30 7.01 7.14 -14.88
C SER A 30 6.41 8.54 -14.67
N GLY A 31 7.17 9.50 -14.13
CA GLY A 31 6.92 10.93 -14.40
C GLY A 31 5.54 11.50 -14.03
N GLU A 32 4.87 11.00 -12.98
CA GLU A 32 3.59 11.56 -12.55
C GLU A 32 3.79 12.81 -11.68
N THR A 33 3.26 13.94 -12.13
CA THR A 33 3.13 15.19 -11.38
C THR A 33 2.29 14.93 -10.14
N VAL A 34 2.82 15.25 -8.95
CA VAL A 34 2.11 15.40 -7.66
C VAL A 34 0.59 15.18 -7.77
N ASN A 35 0.08 14.06 -7.25
CA ASN A 35 -1.27 13.55 -7.49
C ASN A 35 -2.40 14.55 -7.14
N ASP A 36 -2.76 15.43 -8.08
CA ASP A 36 -3.80 16.46 -7.90
C ASP A 36 -5.17 15.87 -7.56
N ALA A 37 -5.41 14.59 -7.87
CA ALA A 37 -6.66 13.91 -7.52
C ALA A 37 -6.84 13.74 -6.01
N ALA A 38 -5.76 13.79 -5.20
CA ALA A 38 -5.86 13.83 -3.76
C ALA A 38 -6.45 15.17 -3.24
N THR A 39 -6.27 16.26 -3.99
CA THR A 39 -6.63 17.62 -3.59
C THR A 39 -8.10 17.76 -3.19
N LYS A 40 -9.02 17.10 -3.91
CA LYS A 40 -10.46 17.18 -3.63
C LYS A 40 -10.82 16.68 -2.22
N TYR A 41 -10.02 15.79 -1.64
CA TYR A 41 -10.28 15.21 -0.32
C TYR A 41 -9.80 16.11 0.83
N PHE A 42 -8.97 17.12 0.53
CA PHE A 42 -8.47 18.05 1.53
C PHE A 42 -9.05 19.46 1.39
N LYS A 43 -9.70 19.79 0.26
CA LYS A 43 -10.39 21.07 0.08
C LYS A 43 -11.78 21.08 0.74
N PRO A 44 -12.21 22.21 1.33
CA PRO A 44 -13.61 22.41 1.71
C PRO A 44 -14.54 22.41 0.48
N ASP A 45 -15.83 22.17 0.71
CA ASP A 45 -16.88 22.41 -0.28
C ASP A 45 -17.12 23.91 -0.51
N GLU A 46 -18.03 24.26 -1.42
CA GLU A 46 -18.40 25.66 -1.74
C GLU A 46 -18.95 26.44 -0.53
N LYS A 47 -19.41 25.75 0.51
CA LYS A 47 -19.94 26.34 1.76
C LYS A 47 -18.86 26.40 2.85
N GLY A 48 -17.63 26.00 2.56
CA GLY A 48 -16.52 25.97 3.51
C GLY A 48 -16.50 24.74 4.43
N ASN A 49 -17.36 23.73 4.20
CA ASN A 49 -17.38 22.52 5.01
C ASN A 49 -16.28 21.55 4.57
N GLN A 50 -15.56 21.01 5.54
CA GLN A 50 -14.56 20.00 5.29
C GLN A 50 -15.21 18.60 5.24
N ILE A 51 -15.38 18.06 4.02
CA ILE A 51 -16.16 16.83 3.80
C ILE A 51 -15.38 15.57 4.20
N TYR A 52 -14.18 15.37 3.67
CA TYR A 52 -13.46 14.11 3.79
C TYR A 52 -12.39 14.11 4.87
N TYR A 53 -11.66 15.22 5.08
CA TYR A 53 -10.53 15.25 6.00
C TYR A 53 -10.80 16.06 7.27
N ASN A 54 -10.96 15.43 8.43
CA ASN A 54 -11.06 16.14 9.70
C ASN A 54 -9.67 16.58 10.18
N LYS A 55 -9.42 17.91 10.28
CA LYS A 55 -8.11 18.46 10.68
C LYS A 55 -7.77 18.22 12.15
N GLN A 56 -8.76 18.23 13.03
CA GLN A 56 -8.59 18.05 14.47
C GLN A 56 -8.22 16.60 14.80
N THR A 57 -8.93 15.63 14.20
CA THR A 57 -8.69 14.19 14.42
C THR A 57 -7.70 13.59 13.42
N GLN A 58 -7.27 14.36 12.42
CA GLN A 58 -6.38 13.90 11.35
C GLN A 58 -6.93 12.65 10.63
N THR A 59 -8.26 12.61 10.46
CA THR A 59 -8.98 11.49 9.87
C THR A 59 -9.35 11.81 8.43
N LEU A 60 -8.88 11.00 7.49
CA LEU A 60 -9.32 11.00 6.11
C LEU A 60 -10.44 9.97 5.93
N ASP A 61 -11.68 10.46 5.91
CA ASP A 61 -12.89 9.68 5.73
C ASP A 61 -13.29 9.63 4.25
N LEU A 62 -12.78 8.62 3.54
CA LEU A 62 -13.11 8.36 2.14
C LEU A 62 -14.43 7.59 2.00
N SER A 63 -15.05 7.14 3.10
CA SER A 63 -16.33 6.40 3.04
C SER A 63 -17.47 7.22 2.43
N LYS A 64 -17.33 8.55 2.44
CA LYS A 64 -18.26 9.52 1.84
C LYS A 64 -18.19 9.57 0.31
N ASP A 65 -17.11 9.08 -0.31
CA ASP A 65 -17.00 8.96 -1.76
C ASP A 65 -17.40 7.54 -2.19
N ASN A 66 -18.71 7.31 -2.35
CA ASN A 66 -19.27 6.02 -2.71
C ASN A 66 -19.00 5.58 -4.16
N LYS A 67 -18.33 6.41 -4.96
CA LYS A 67 -17.91 6.10 -6.33
C LYS A 67 -16.40 5.86 -6.42
N LEU A 68 -15.66 6.01 -5.33
CA LEU A 68 -14.24 5.75 -5.31
C LEU A 68 -13.98 4.25 -5.41
N GLU A 69 -13.54 3.80 -6.59
CA GLU A 69 -13.20 2.40 -6.85
C GLU A 69 -11.69 2.12 -6.76
N ILE A 70 -10.85 3.13 -7.04
CA ILE A 70 -9.38 2.99 -7.07
C ILE A 70 -8.73 4.17 -6.35
N ILE A 71 -7.84 3.88 -5.42
CA ILE A 71 -6.88 4.86 -4.90
C ILE A 71 -5.59 4.69 -5.68
N THR A 72 -5.28 5.66 -6.53
CA THR A 72 -4.19 5.53 -7.50
C THR A 72 -2.81 5.63 -6.88
N GLN A 73 -1.80 5.26 -7.67
CA GLN A 73 -0.40 5.26 -7.26
C GLN A 73 -0.02 6.56 -6.55
N ALA A 74 0.62 6.43 -5.40
CA ALA A 74 1.12 7.52 -4.56
C ALA A 74 0.09 8.62 -4.17
N MET A 75 -1.18 8.54 -4.61
CA MET A 75 -2.36 8.84 -3.80
C MET A 75 -2.20 9.97 -2.79
N PHE A 76 -2.10 9.46 -1.57
CA PHE A 76 -1.97 10.13 -0.32
C PHE A 76 -0.59 9.85 0.28
N SER A 77 0.46 9.60 -0.51
CA SER A 77 1.81 9.43 0.02
C SER A 77 2.30 10.68 0.75
N LYS A 78 3.32 10.55 1.61
CA LYS A 78 3.91 11.69 2.35
C LYS A 78 4.29 12.85 1.44
N GLU A 79 4.91 12.53 0.33
CA GLU A 79 5.36 13.54 -0.61
C GLU A 79 4.17 14.16 -1.35
N ALA A 80 3.17 13.38 -1.77
CA ALA A 80 1.96 13.93 -2.38
C ALA A 80 1.23 14.91 -1.44
N THR A 81 0.99 14.51 -0.20
CA THR A 81 0.25 15.31 0.79
C THR A 81 1.00 16.56 1.27
N ARG A 82 2.34 16.54 1.26
CA ARG A 82 3.19 17.69 1.65
C ARG A 82 2.99 18.91 0.76
N VAL A 83 2.75 18.69 -0.52
CA VAL A 83 2.71 19.75 -1.54
C VAL A 83 1.28 20.19 -1.88
N LEU A 84 0.26 19.52 -1.33
CA LEU A 84 -1.15 19.86 -1.57
C LEU A 84 -1.53 21.29 -1.14
N LYS A 85 -0.82 21.87 -0.18
CA LYS A 85 -1.06 23.24 0.30
C LYS A 85 -0.20 24.30 -0.36
N LEU A 86 0.68 23.91 -1.28
CA LEU A 86 1.49 24.85 -2.05
C LEU A 86 0.66 25.43 -3.19
N SER A 87 0.74 26.75 -3.36
CA SER A 87 0.28 27.48 -4.54
C SER A 87 1.02 27.02 -5.80
N ASP A 88 0.44 27.29 -6.97
CA ASP A 88 1.07 26.93 -8.25
C ASP A 88 2.46 27.57 -8.43
N GLN A 89 2.65 28.77 -7.88
CA GLN A 89 3.95 29.44 -7.89
C GLN A 89 4.95 28.74 -6.97
N GLU A 90 4.56 28.42 -5.73
CA GLU A 90 5.40 27.66 -4.80
C GLU A 90 5.77 26.28 -5.36
N ARG A 91 4.86 25.63 -6.10
CA ARG A 91 5.13 24.36 -6.79
C ARG A 91 6.13 24.50 -7.94
N LYS A 92 6.05 25.58 -8.73
CA LYS A 92 7.01 25.89 -9.81
C LYS A 92 8.39 26.26 -9.27
N ASP A 93 8.44 26.87 -8.09
CA ASP A 93 9.69 27.25 -7.43
C ASP A 93 10.42 26.03 -6.80
N LEU A 94 9.80 24.84 -6.75
CA LEU A 94 10.44 23.58 -6.31
C LEU A 94 11.50 23.03 -7.29
N THR A 95 11.85 23.76 -8.35
CA THR A 95 12.72 23.32 -9.46
C THR A 95 14.23 23.26 -9.14
N GLY A 96 14.62 23.03 -7.90
CA GLY A 96 16.01 22.76 -7.56
C GLY A 96 16.22 22.34 -6.12
N VAL A 97 16.44 21.04 -5.89
CA VAL A 97 17.15 20.29 -4.81
C VAL A 97 17.27 20.91 -3.39
N ASN A 98 16.51 21.91 -3.01
CA ASN A 98 16.25 22.29 -1.62
C ASN A 98 14.90 21.68 -1.23
N LEU A 99 14.95 20.35 -1.08
CA LEU A 99 13.84 19.52 -0.67
C LEU A 99 13.26 20.03 0.66
N VAL A 100 12.10 20.69 0.62
CA VAL A 100 10.95 20.51 1.54
C VAL A 100 11.22 20.76 3.04
N LYS A 101 12.39 21.28 3.46
CA LYS A 101 12.73 21.43 4.89
C LYS A 101 11.80 22.38 5.64
N ASN A 102 11.14 23.32 4.94
CA ASN A 102 10.34 24.38 5.54
C ASN A 102 8.95 24.53 4.90
N VAL A 103 8.22 23.45 4.60
CA VAL A 103 6.78 23.57 4.27
C VAL A 103 5.99 23.63 5.57
N PRO A 104 5.42 24.80 5.96
CA PRO A 104 4.92 25.04 7.32
C PRO A 104 3.58 24.33 7.65
N ASN A 105 3.06 23.50 6.74
CA ASN A 105 1.72 22.94 6.87
C ASN A 105 1.63 21.52 6.29
N ILE A 106 2.25 20.54 6.96
CA ILE A 106 2.11 19.13 6.60
C ILE A 106 0.68 18.67 6.92
N ILE A 107 0.02 18.03 5.95
CA ILE A 107 -1.21 17.28 6.19
C ILE A 107 -0.78 15.92 6.77
N TYR A 108 -1.31 15.58 7.94
CA TYR A 108 -1.06 14.30 8.58
C TYR A 108 -2.33 13.48 8.54
N ILE A 109 -2.24 12.23 8.09
CA ILE A 109 -3.36 11.29 8.11
C ILE A 109 -3.04 10.25 9.19
N LYS A 110 -3.69 10.36 10.35
CA LYS A 110 -3.59 9.35 11.41
C LYS A 110 -4.57 8.20 11.21
N LYS A 111 -5.74 8.49 10.64
CA LYS A 111 -6.79 7.50 10.42
C LYS A 111 -7.30 7.61 9.00
N VAL A 112 -7.48 6.48 8.33
CA VAL A 112 -8.18 6.43 7.04
C VAL A 112 -9.40 5.51 7.15
N ILE A 113 -10.54 5.99 6.65
CA ILE A 113 -11.77 5.20 6.55
C ILE A 113 -12.03 4.97 5.06
N LEU A 114 -12.02 3.71 4.62
CA LEU A 114 -12.10 3.33 3.21
C LEU A 114 -13.54 2.97 2.83
N PRO A 115 -14.03 3.41 1.65
CA PRO A 115 -15.40 3.18 1.22
C PRO A 115 -15.64 1.73 0.81
N ALA A 116 -16.89 1.29 0.90
CA ALA A 116 -17.31 -0.05 0.45
C ALA A 116 -17.13 -0.27 -1.06
N SER A 117 -17.13 0.81 -1.86
CA SER A 117 -16.95 0.76 -3.33
C SER A 117 -15.51 0.48 -3.76
N LEU A 118 -14.54 0.61 -2.86
CA LEU A 118 -13.12 0.51 -3.19
C LEU A 118 -12.77 -0.91 -3.61
N LYS A 119 -12.18 -1.07 -4.79
CA LYS A 119 -11.72 -2.35 -5.36
C LYS A 119 -10.21 -2.50 -5.33
N LYS A 120 -9.47 -1.40 -5.50
CA LYS A 120 -8.01 -1.42 -5.62
C LYS A 120 -7.34 -0.27 -4.89
N ILE A 121 -6.23 -0.57 -4.21
CA ILE A 121 -5.27 0.42 -3.70
C ILE A 121 -3.94 0.18 -4.39
N GLU A 122 -3.49 1.17 -5.14
CA GLU A 122 -2.30 1.04 -5.99
C GLU A 122 -1.00 1.30 -5.24
N LYS A 123 0.11 1.04 -5.94
CA LYS A 123 1.46 1.11 -5.42
C LYS A 123 1.72 2.40 -4.62
N GLY A 124 2.20 2.23 -3.38
CA GLY A 124 2.60 3.34 -2.52
C GLY A 124 1.51 4.38 -2.21
N ALA A 125 0.23 4.08 -2.43
CA ALA A 125 -0.89 5.01 -2.26
C ALA A 125 -0.89 5.77 -0.92
N PHE A 126 -0.43 5.14 0.17
CA PHE A 126 -0.35 5.71 1.51
C PHE A 126 1.06 5.58 2.12
N LEU A 127 2.10 5.52 1.28
CA LEU A 127 3.48 5.37 1.71
C LEU A 127 3.91 6.54 2.64
N ASN A 128 4.56 6.21 3.77
CA ASN A 128 5.16 7.16 4.71
C ASN A 128 4.20 8.18 5.38
N GLN A 129 2.90 7.87 5.54
CA GLN A 129 1.89 8.83 6.03
C GLN A 129 1.80 9.01 7.56
N ASN A 130 2.40 8.11 8.35
CA ASN A 130 2.15 7.98 9.80
C ASN A 130 0.71 7.56 10.15
N ILE A 131 0.04 6.80 9.28
CA ILE A 131 -1.30 6.26 9.57
C ILE A 131 -1.19 5.30 10.75
N GLU A 132 -2.04 5.49 11.76
CA GLU A 132 -2.15 4.67 12.96
C GLU A 132 -3.33 3.68 12.88
N GLU A 133 -4.37 4.03 12.13
CA GLU A 133 -5.61 3.26 12.03
C GLU A 133 -6.16 3.23 10.59
N ILE A 134 -6.54 2.05 10.13
CA ILE A 134 -7.28 1.84 8.89
C ILE A 134 -8.62 1.19 9.24
N VAL A 135 -9.70 1.76 8.72
CA VAL A 135 -11.05 1.20 8.83
C VAL A 135 -11.55 0.85 7.44
N PHE A 136 -11.82 -0.44 7.21
CA PHE A 136 -12.51 -0.90 6.01
C PHE A 136 -14.02 -0.99 6.29
N ALA A 137 -14.84 -0.67 5.30
CA ALA A 137 -16.28 -0.92 5.41
C ALA A 137 -16.58 -2.42 5.55
N ASN A 138 -17.59 -2.80 6.36
CA ASN A 138 -17.99 -4.19 6.56
C ASN A 138 -18.37 -4.92 5.26
N SER A 139 -18.90 -4.18 4.28
CA SER A 139 -19.25 -4.66 2.93
C SER A 139 -18.19 -4.28 1.89
N SER A 140 -16.92 -4.20 2.30
CA SER A 140 -15.81 -3.84 1.42
C SER A 140 -15.73 -4.77 0.20
N LYS A 141 -15.56 -4.16 -0.98
CA LYS A 141 -15.30 -4.84 -2.26
C LYS A 141 -13.81 -4.85 -2.60
N LEU A 142 -12.94 -4.61 -1.62
CA LEU A 142 -11.51 -4.47 -1.88
C LEU A 142 -10.89 -5.81 -2.27
N GLU A 143 -10.39 -5.88 -3.49
CA GLU A 143 -9.82 -7.09 -4.09
C GLU A 143 -8.29 -7.09 -4.02
N LEU A 144 -7.67 -5.91 -4.11
CA LEU A 144 -6.22 -5.79 -4.27
C LEU A 144 -5.62 -4.60 -3.53
N ILE A 145 -4.56 -4.87 -2.77
CA ILE A 145 -3.64 -3.88 -2.23
C ILE A 145 -2.26 -4.14 -2.85
N GLU A 146 -1.79 -3.17 -3.64
CA GLU A 146 -0.54 -3.28 -4.38
C GLU A 146 0.70 -3.01 -3.54
N GLU A 147 1.85 -3.07 -4.21
CA GLU A 147 3.17 -3.00 -3.61
C GLU A 147 3.34 -1.77 -2.73
N ASN A 148 3.81 -1.98 -1.50
CA ASN A 148 4.15 -0.91 -0.55
C ASN A 148 3.02 0.10 -0.27
N ALA A 149 1.76 -0.23 -0.56
CA ALA A 149 0.63 0.70 -0.47
C ALA A 149 0.52 1.38 0.91
N PHE A 150 0.78 0.65 1.99
CA PHE A 150 0.79 1.14 3.37
C PHE A 150 2.16 1.00 4.06
N GLN A 151 3.25 0.92 3.29
CA GLN A 151 4.59 0.80 3.86
C GLN A 151 4.96 2.03 4.71
N ASN A 152 5.75 1.82 5.77
CA ASN A 152 6.31 2.87 6.64
C ASN A 152 5.21 3.75 7.28
N ASN A 153 4.22 3.12 7.87
CA ASN A 153 3.19 3.78 8.66
C ASN A 153 3.32 3.37 10.14
N LYS A 154 2.30 3.64 10.95
CA LYS A 154 2.25 3.33 12.38
C LYS A 154 1.03 2.48 12.73
N ILE A 155 0.57 1.67 11.78
CA ILE A 155 -0.68 0.92 11.93
C ILE A 155 -0.47 -0.13 13.02
N LYS A 156 -1.33 -0.15 14.04
CA LYS A 156 -1.20 -1.03 15.21
C LYS A 156 -2.02 -2.31 15.11
N LYS A 157 -3.21 -2.20 14.52
CA LYS A 157 -4.13 -3.32 14.33
C LYS A 157 -4.68 -3.29 12.91
N LEU A 158 -4.85 -4.47 12.33
CA LEU A 158 -5.36 -4.60 10.97
C LEU A 158 -6.41 -5.70 10.89
N VAL A 159 -7.60 -5.34 10.42
CA VAL A 159 -8.64 -6.31 10.06
C VAL A 159 -8.82 -6.24 8.55
N LEU A 160 -8.32 -7.23 7.82
CA LEU A 160 -8.41 -7.24 6.37
C LEU A 160 -9.84 -7.50 5.89
N PRO A 161 -10.29 -6.92 4.78
CA PRO A 161 -11.48 -7.39 4.08
C PRO A 161 -11.35 -8.86 3.66
N LYS A 162 -12.49 -9.55 3.49
CA LYS A 162 -12.49 -10.95 3.06
C LYS A 162 -11.80 -11.11 1.71
N ASN A 163 -10.91 -12.10 1.60
CA ASN A 163 -10.26 -12.54 0.35
C ASN A 163 -9.46 -11.45 -0.40
N VAL A 164 -9.02 -10.37 0.26
CA VAL A 164 -8.18 -9.35 -0.37
C VAL A 164 -6.80 -9.94 -0.75
N THR A 165 -6.28 -9.59 -1.92
CA THR A 165 -4.92 -9.94 -2.33
C THR A 165 -3.93 -8.85 -1.90
N LEU A 166 -2.85 -9.23 -1.21
CA LEU A 166 -1.79 -8.32 -0.80
C LEU A 166 -0.52 -8.54 -1.62
N LYS A 167 0.02 -7.50 -2.23
CA LYS A 167 1.31 -7.55 -2.95
C LYS A 167 2.48 -7.23 -2.03
N GLN A 168 3.68 -7.36 -2.57
CA GLN A 168 4.94 -7.24 -1.84
C GLN A 168 4.98 -5.98 -0.96
N GLY A 169 5.36 -6.16 0.31
CA GLY A 169 5.58 -5.04 1.23
C GLY A 169 4.35 -4.19 1.57
N ALA A 170 3.13 -4.60 1.19
CA ALA A 170 1.92 -3.80 1.32
C ALA A 170 1.71 -3.19 2.73
N PHE A 171 2.09 -3.91 3.80
CA PHE A 171 2.03 -3.45 5.19
C PHE A 171 3.39 -3.52 5.90
N SER A 172 4.49 -3.45 5.13
CA SER A 172 5.84 -3.50 5.71
C SER A 172 6.15 -2.24 6.53
N ASN A 173 7.01 -2.38 7.55
CA ASN A 173 7.46 -1.31 8.43
C ASN A 173 6.30 -0.54 9.06
N ASN A 174 5.51 -1.24 9.87
CA ASN A 174 4.41 -0.69 10.64
C ASN A 174 4.60 -1.02 12.13
N GLU A 175 3.58 -0.82 12.94
CA GLU A 175 3.58 -1.15 14.36
C GLU A 175 2.57 -2.28 14.67
N LEU A 176 2.30 -3.17 13.70
CA LEU A 176 1.24 -4.16 13.82
C LEU A 176 1.55 -5.13 14.95
N THR A 177 0.66 -5.19 15.94
CA THR A 177 0.66 -6.20 17.01
C THR A 177 -0.41 -7.25 16.79
N GLU A 178 -1.41 -6.97 15.94
CA GLU A 178 -2.56 -7.83 15.68
C GLU A 178 -3.01 -7.71 14.22
N VAL A 179 -3.19 -8.85 13.55
CA VAL A 179 -3.72 -8.92 12.18
C VAL A 179 -4.79 -10.01 12.12
N THR A 180 -5.99 -9.65 11.66
CA THR A 180 -7.03 -10.60 11.25
C THR A 180 -6.97 -10.78 9.74
N LEU A 181 -6.63 -12.00 9.29
CA LEU A 181 -6.38 -12.31 7.88
C LEU A 181 -7.64 -12.46 7.01
N ASN A 182 -8.79 -12.78 7.61
CA ASN A 182 -10.09 -12.91 6.92
C ASN A 182 -10.03 -13.70 5.59
N GLY A 183 -9.42 -14.89 5.63
CA GLY A 183 -9.36 -15.80 4.47
C GLY A 183 -8.24 -15.50 3.47
N LEU A 184 -7.27 -14.64 3.82
CA LEU A 184 -6.07 -14.43 3.01
C LEU A 184 -5.36 -15.76 2.71
N LYS A 185 -5.22 -16.09 1.43
CA LYS A 185 -4.60 -17.35 0.98
C LYS A 185 -3.09 -17.28 0.81
N HIS A 186 -2.58 -16.12 0.42
CA HIS A 186 -1.18 -15.96 0.04
C HIS A 186 -0.56 -14.76 0.76
N ILE A 187 0.47 -15.03 1.54
CA ILE A 187 1.28 -14.00 2.21
C ILE A 187 2.54 -13.80 1.37
N ASN A 188 2.47 -12.80 0.50
CA ASN A 188 3.54 -12.46 -0.42
C ASN A 188 4.77 -11.88 0.29
N GLU A 189 5.82 -11.63 -0.49
CA GLU A 189 7.12 -11.21 0.02
C GLU A 189 7.01 -9.94 0.87
N SER A 190 7.62 -9.99 2.06
CA SER A 190 7.73 -8.86 2.98
C SER A 190 6.40 -8.18 3.37
N VAL A 191 5.23 -8.79 3.13
CA VAL A 191 3.92 -8.14 3.35
C VAL A 191 3.78 -7.57 4.77
N PHE A 192 4.23 -8.32 5.78
CA PHE A 192 4.21 -7.93 7.19
C PHE A 192 5.60 -7.77 7.80
N ALA A 193 6.64 -7.57 6.97
CA ALA A 193 8.00 -7.36 7.47
C ALA A 193 8.10 -6.07 8.30
N GLY A 194 8.94 -6.04 9.35
CA GLY A 194 9.16 -4.83 10.15
C GLY A 194 7.93 -4.43 10.96
N ASN A 195 7.38 -5.36 11.72
CA ASN A 195 6.21 -5.13 12.57
C ASN A 195 6.49 -5.62 14.00
N GLN A 196 5.46 -5.72 14.83
CA GLN A 196 5.56 -6.14 16.23
C GLN A 196 4.71 -7.39 16.51
N LEU A 197 4.49 -8.22 15.48
CA LEU A 197 3.65 -9.42 15.60
C LEU A 197 4.39 -10.47 16.43
N ALA A 198 3.74 -10.94 17.49
CA ALA A 198 4.21 -12.06 18.30
C ALA A 198 3.44 -13.35 18.02
N ASN A 199 2.25 -13.23 17.44
CA ASN A 199 1.37 -14.33 17.05
C ASN A 199 0.56 -13.94 15.81
N ILE A 200 0.10 -14.93 15.08
CA ILE A 200 -0.80 -14.77 13.94
C ILE A 200 -1.55 -16.08 13.70
N ASP A 201 -2.87 -15.99 13.48
CA ASP A 201 -3.65 -17.13 13.03
C ASP A 201 -3.47 -17.30 11.52
N LEU A 202 -2.81 -18.40 11.13
CA LEU A 202 -2.54 -18.75 9.73
C LEU A 202 -3.61 -19.65 9.12
N THR A 203 -4.72 -19.92 9.82
CA THR A 203 -5.78 -20.83 9.35
C THR A 203 -6.23 -20.47 7.94
N GLY A 204 -6.12 -21.45 7.02
CA GLY A 204 -6.52 -21.31 5.63
C GLY A 204 -5.49 -20.64 4.72
N VAL A 205 -4.33 -20.20 5.23
CA VAL A 205 -3.19 -19.73 4.43
C VAL A 205 -2.57 -20.91 3.69
N GLU A 206 -2.27 -20.71 2.40
CA GLU A 206 -1.75 -21.71 1.49
C GLU A 206 -0.28 -21.47 1.13
N SER A 207 0.15 -20.21 1.08
CA SER A 207 1.55 -19.87 0.78
C SER A 207 2.11 -18.72 1.60
N ILE A 208 3.37 -18.87 2.03
CA ILE A 208 4.13 -17.87 2.80
C ILE A 208 5.50 -17.69 2.14
N LYS A 209 5.75 -16.49 1.60
CA LYS A 209 6.95 -16.19 0.83
C LYS A 209 8.09 -15.57 1.67
N ASN A 210 9.21 -15.32 0.99
CA ASN A 210 10.42 -14.74 1.56
C ASN A 210 10.13 -13.49 2.40
N SER A 211 10.72 -13.42 3.59
CA SER A 211 10.65 -12.28 4.50
C SER A 211 9.24 -11.82 4.87
N ALA A 212 8.18 -12.60 4.58
CA ALA A 212 6.79 -12.23 4.85
C ALA A 212 6.56 -11.69 6.27
N PHE A 213 7.30 -12.23 7.24
CA PHE A 213 7.27 -11.90 8.67
C PHE A 213 8.64 -11.50 9.23
N ALA A 214 9.56 -11.05 8.39
CA ALA A 214 10.87 -10.58 8.83
C ALA A 214 10.77 -9.44 9.85
N ASN A 215 11.73 -9.30 10.76
CA ASN A 215 11.75 -8.25 11.80
C ASN A 215 10.41 -8.09 12.56
N ASN A 216 9.91 -9.18 13.16
CA ASN A 216 8.76 -9.25 14.06
C ASN A 216 9.19 -9.82 15.44
N ALA A 217 8.22 -10.09 16.31
CA ALA A 217 8.40 -10.54 17.70
C ALA A 217 7.96 -12.00 17.93
N PHE A 218 7.90 -12.83 16.89
CA PHE A 218 7.52 -14.24 17.00
C PHE A 218 8.56 -15.05 17.78
N SER A 219 8.11 -15.81 18.78
CA SER A 219 8.91 -16.88 19.39
C SER A 219 8.65 -18.24 18.74
N SER A 220 7.39 -18.47 18.34
CA SER A 220 6.97 -19.71 17.69
C SER A 220 5.80 -19.47 16.73
N VAL A 221 5.73 -20.27 15.67
CA VAL A 221 4.61 -20.28 14.72
C VAL A 221 4.25 -21.72 14.37
N GLU A 222 2.96 -22.00 14.31
CA GLU A 222 2.43 -23.27 13.82
C GLU A 222 1.96 -23.10 12.37
N LEU A 223 2.48 -23.93 11.46
CA LEU A 223 2.01 -23.95 10.08
C LEU A 223 0.81 -24.90 9.95
N PRO A 224 -0.34 -24.44 9.45
CA PRO A 224 -1.51 -25.30 9.27
C PRO A 224 -1.32 -26.22 8.06
N ASN A 225 -2.09 -27.30 8.04
CA ASN A 225 -2.08 -28.29 6.94
C ASN A 225 -2.47 -27.71 5.57
N SER A 226 -3.07 -26.52 5.51
CA SER A 226 -3.38 -25.82 4.27
C SER A 226 -2.14 -25.27 3.57
N VAL A 227 -1.01 -25.11 4.26
CA VAL A 227 0.22 -24.58 3.66
C VAL A 227 0.80 -25.62 2.70
N THR A 228 0.94 -25.21 1.44
CA THR A 228 1.54 -26.01 0.35
C THR A 228 2.85 -25.42 -0.14
N LEU A 229 3.14 -24.15 0.20
CA LEU A 229 4.38 -23.47 -0.14
C LEU A 229 4.86 -22.61 1.03
N PHE A 230 6.06 -22.87 1.53
CA PHE A 230 6.68 -22.12 2.62
C PHE A 230 8.15 -21.83 2.30
N SER A 231 8.54 -20.57 2.44
CA SER A 231 9.95 -20.17 2.37
C SER A 231 10.62 -20.27 3.75
N PRO A 232 11.75 -20.99 3.91
CA PRO A 232 12.56 -20.95 5.13
C PRO A 232 13.03 -19.54 5.55
N LYS A 233 13.01 -18.59 4.60
CA LYS A 233 13.39 -17.18 4.82
C LYS A 233 12.21 -16.31 5.25
N ALA A 234 11.01 -16.86 5.49
CA ALA A 234 9.82 -16.09 5.83
C ALA A 234 10.00 -15.20 7.07
N PHE A 235 10.82 -15.64 8.03
CA PHE A 235 11.11 -14.97 9.30
C PHE A 235 12.49 -14.29 9.35
N GLY A 236 13.06 -13.96 8.19
CA GLY A 236 14.40 -13.37 8.08
C GLY A 236 14.64 -12.23 9.07
N VAL A 237 15.81 -12.21 9.73
CA VAL A 237 16.23 -11.11 10.63
C VAL A 237 15.23 -10.79 11.75
N ASN A 238 14.58 -11.78 12.38
CA ASN A 238 13.98 -11.61 13.71
C ASN A 238 15.01 -11.46 14.84
N ARG A 239 14.59 -10.91 15.99
CA ARG A 239 15.47 -10.74 17.16
C ARG A 239 15.99 -12.06 17.71
N GLU A 240 15.15 -13.09 17.63
CA GLU A 240 15.44 -14.45 18.08
C GLU A 240 15.04 -15.44 16.98
N LYS A 241 15.57 -16.67 17.06
CA LYS A 241 15.15 -17.76 16.18
C LYS A 241 13.69 -18.10 16.45
N VAL A 242 12.90 -18.15 15.38
CA VAL A 242 11.49 -18.53 15.47
C VAL A 242 11.35 -20.04 15.40
N GLN A 243 10.69 -20.64 16.39
CA GLN A 243 10.36 -22.05 16.36
C GLN A 243 9.17 -22.29 15.42
N VAL A 244 9.40 -22.95 14.29
CA VAL A 244 8.36 -23.22 13.28
C VAL A 244 7.94 -24.68 13.38
N ASN A 245 6.72 -24.93 13.86
CA ASN A 245 6.14 -26.26 13.92
C ASN A 245 5.55 -26.63 12.56
N ILE A 246 6.06 -27.71 11.97
CA ILE A 246 5.65 -28.19 10.64
C ILE A 246 4.93 -29.55 10.66
N SER A 247 4.59 -30.06 11.85
CA SER A 247 4.00 -31.40 12.04
C SER A 247 2.68 -31.63 11.29
N LYS A 248 1.94 -30.56 10.98
CA LYS A 248 0.68 -30.60 10.22
C LYS A 248 0.87 -30.62 8.70
N LEU A 249 2.08 -30.38 8.20
CA LEU A 249 2.36 -30.32 6.76
C LEU A 249 2.53 -31.73 6.16
N SER A 250 2.41 -31.84 4.84
CA SER A 250 2.72 -33.10 4.14
C SER A 250 4.19 -33.50 4.31
N ALA A 251 4.48 -34.80 4.28
CA ALA A 251 5.84 -35.32 4.47
C ALA A 251 6.82 -34.74 3.43
N GLU A 252 6.37 -34.61 2.18
CA GLU A 252 7.16 -34.06 1.07
C GLU A 252 7.53 -32.59 1.33
N LEU A 253 6.58 -31.79 1.83
CA LEU A 253 6.84 -30.39 2.15
C LEU A 253 7.76 -30.26 3.38
N GLN A 254 7.59 -31.11 4.39
CA GLN A 254 8.50 -31.13 5.55
C GLN A 254 9.95 -31.43 5.13
N GLU A 255 10.15 -32.39 4.23
CA GLU A 255 11.47 -32.73 3.69
C GLU A 255 12.06 -31.59 2.85
N ALA A 256 11.25 -30.98 1.98
CA ALA A 256 11.66 -29.84 1.16
C ALA A 256 12.13 -28.66 2.02
N ILE A 257 11.37 -28.30 3.07
CA ILE A 257 11.73 -27.22 4.01
C ILE A 257 13.06 -27.53 4.70
N LYS A 258 13.23 -28.76 5.20
CA LYS A 258 14.47 -29.18 5.88
C LYS A 258 15.69 -29.14 4.95
N LYS A 259 15.51 -29.44 3.66
CA LYS A 259 16.58 -29.41 2.66
C LYS A 259 16.99 -27.99 2.26
N GLU A 260 16.04 -27.06 2.21
CA GLU A 260 16.31 -25.65 1.88
C GLU A 260 16.84 -24.84 3.08
N LEU A 261 16.63 -25.34 4.31
CA LEU A 261 17.07 -24.70 5.54
C LEU A 261 18.60 -24.58 5.60
N SER A 262 19.09 -23.40 5.92
CA SER A 262 20.50 -23.11 6.19
C SER A 262 20.70 -22.68 7.63
N GLU A 263 21.92 -22.83 8.16
CA GLU A 263 22.26 -22.39 9.52
C GLU A 263 22.07 -20.88 9.75
N LYS A 264 22.06 -20.10 8.66
CA LYS A 264 21.86 -18.65 8.66
C LYS A 264 20.38 -18.26 8.73
N ASP A 265 19.47 -19.19 8.47
CA ASP A 265 18.04 -18.91 8.54
C ASP A 265 17.62 -18.73 10.01
N ASN A 266 16.73 -17.77 10.22
CA ASN A 266 16.33 -17.36 11.56
C ASN A 266 15.15 -18.17 12.10
N ILE A 267 15.11 -19.45 11.76
CA ILE A 267 14.10 -20.40 12.21
C ILE A 267 14.75 -21.66 12.76
N GLU A 268 14.01 -22.34 13.63
CA GLU A 268 14.27 -23.67 14.13
C GLU A 268 13.03 -24.52 13.86
N ILE A 269 13.18 -25.65 13.17
CA ILE A 269 12.04 -26.52 12.84
C ILE A 269 11.70 -27.41 14.05
N LYS A 270 10.42 -27.43 14.41
CA LYS A 270 9.83 -28.33 15.42
C LYS A 270 8.86 -29.32 14.80
#